data_AF-A0A3D1AXR1-F1
#
_entry.id   AF-A0A3D1AXR1-F1
#
_cell.length_a   1.000
_cell.length_b   1.000
_cell.length_c   1.000
_cell.angle_alpha   90.00
_cell.angle_beta   90.00
_cell.angle_gamma   90.00
#
_symmetry.space_group_name_H-M   'P 1'
#
loop_
_entity.id
_entity.type
_entity.pdbx_description
1 polymer ?
#
loop_
_entity_poly.entity_id
_entity_poly.type
_entity_poly.pdbx_seq_one_letter_code
_entity_poly.pdbx_strand_id
1 'polypeptide(L)'
;MLLRALCLACLSLTIATAAVTALRVTERTEVEQGKPFGPAGAYQRITGTAHFSVDPRAPANQLVRDLQLAPRNAAGQVEFSADFYILQPRDPAKANGSLLFEVSNRGGKGLLLHFDLAAASRNPGTTAGDLGDGYLLEQGYTLAWVGWQFDTPAGADILHLYAPIARNADGSPIRGKVRADFVLDTPANSASLADMGHRPYAAVDTSEPGAILTVRDRIEDARTAVPRNAWRFAKEENGSVTADSGSVYMAAGFTPGKIYEVIYTAQDPPIVGLGPAAVRDFIAFLKHGGPATPLGDQRYLKRAIGYGISQSARFLRDFVYEGFNADEQGRIVFDGVWAHVGGAGRGNFNYRFAQPSRDSRPFLNFFYPVDIFPFTDLAETDGASSAGLLDRARRASVVPKIFYTNGSYEYWGRAAALIHVTPDGSHDAPLAPDTRIYYIAGAQHTPGRLPPARTTTANLSNPEDYRFALRALL
;
A
#
# COMPACT_ATOMS: atom_id res chain seq x y z
N MET A 1 17.95 12.53 48.85
CA MET A 1 17.44 11.71 47.73
C MET A 1 15.92 11.76 47.75
N LEU A 2 15.32 12.59 46.90
CA LEU A 2 13.86 12.68 46.73
C LEU A 2 13.56 12.22 45.30
N LEU A 3 12.93 11.04 45.18
CA LEU A 3 12.45 10.50 43.90
C LEU A 3 11.31 11.39 43.38
N ARG A 4 11.51 11.99 42.21
CA ARG A 4 10.43 12.60 41.42
C ARG A 4 9.80 11.51 40.54
N ALA A 5 8.57 11.12 40.86
CA ALA A 5 7.72 10.37 39.93
C ALA A 5 7.10 11.35 38.93
N LEU A 6 7.46 11.22 37.65
CA LEU A 6 6.88 11.99 36.56
C LEU A 6 5.59 11.30 36.13
N CYS A 7 4.42 11.88 36.45
CA CYS A 7 3.14 11.42 35.91
C CYS A 7 3.05 11.81 34.43
N LEU A 8 2.99 10.82 33.54
CA LEU A 8 2.58 11.02 32.15
C LEU A 8 1.08 11.36 32.11
N ALA A 9 0.75 12.64 31.95
CA ALA A 9 -0.61 13.05 31.64
C ALA A 9 -0.89 12.78 30.14
N CYS A 10 -1.74 11.80 29.86
CA CYS A 10 -2.30 11.59 28.52
C CYS A 10 -3.31 12.72 28.23
N LEU A 11 -2.86 13.81 27.60
CA LEU A 11 -3.77 14.81 27.05
C LEU A 11 -4.33 14.32 25.71
N SER A 12 -5.57 13.85 25.73
CA SER A 12 -6.39 13.68 24.53
C SER A 12 -7.05 15.02 24.19
N LEU A 13 -6.43 15.81 23.30
CA LEU A 13 -7.10 16.95 22.67
C LEU A 13 -7.99 16.44 21.53
N THR A 14 -9.31 16.58 21.67
CA THR A 14 -10.27 16.32 20.59
C THR A 14 -10.28 17.51 19.64
N ILE A 15 -9.54 17.40 18.54
CA ILE A 15 -9.58 18.36 17.43
C ILE A 15 -10.25 17.64 16.27
N ALA A 16 -11.52 17.98 15.98
CA ALA A 16 -12.22 17.51 14.80
C ALA A 16 -11.78 18.34 13.58
N THR A 17 -10.56 18.09 13.11
CA THR A 17 -10.10 18.51 11.79
C THR A 17 -9.81 17.24 11.01
N ALA A 18 -10.64 16.93 10.00
CA ALA A 18 -10.70 15.64 9.30
C ALA A 18 -11.24 14.47 10.14
N ALA A 19 -11.44 13.31 9.51
CA ALA A 19 -11.95 12.10 10.16
C ALA A 19 -11.02 11.53 11.25
N VAL A 20 -9.79 12.05 11.38
CA VAL A 20 -8.85 11.68 12.46
C VAL A 20 -9.38 12.23 13.79
N THR A 21 -9.77 11.32 14.69
CA THR A 21 -10.32 11.68 16.00
C THR A 21 -9.25 11.76 17.08
N ALA A 22 -8.16 11.01 16.93
CA ALA A 22 -7.02 11.03 17.85
C ALA A 22 -5.72 10.51 17.23
N LEU A 23 -4.59 11.05 17.66
CA LEU A 23 -3.27 10.44 17.49
C LEU A 23 -2.74 9.99 18.85
N ARG A 24 -2.64 8.68 19.05
CA ARG A 24 -2.01 8.10 20.25
C ARG A 24 -0.54 7.88 19.97
N VAL A 25 0.29 8.83 20.39
CA VAL A 25 1.75 8.73 20.30
C VAL A 25 2.24 7.70 21.32
N THR A 26 2.91 6.67 20.84
CA THR A 26 3.53 5.63 21.68
C THR A 26 5.00 5.91 21.92
N GLU A 27 5.68 6.52 20.94
CA GLU A 27 7.09 6.85 21.05
C GLU A 27 7.40 8.22 20.43
N ARG A 28 8.27 8.97 21.11
CA ARG A 28 8.91 10.17 20.58
C ARG A 28 10.37 10.19 20.98
N THR A 29 11.26 10.14 20.00
CA THR A 29 12.71 10.01 20.23
C THR A 29 13.48 10.94 19.31
N GLU A 30 14.56 11.55 19.79
CA GLU A 30 15.45 12.34 18.94
C GLU A 30 16.25 11.40 18.02
N VAL A 31 16.28 11.75 16.73
CA VAL A 31 17.08 11.04 15.73
C VAL A 31 18.55 11.37 15.98
N GLU A 32 19.43 10.36 15.94
CA GLU A 32 20.88 10.53 16.13
C GLU A 32 21.25 11.35 17.38
N GLN A 33 20.54 11.12 18.50
CA GLN A 33 20.78 11.82 19.78
C GLN A 33 20.72 13.37 19.65
N GLY A 34 19.87 13.87 18.75
CA GLY A 34 19.67 15.30 18.56
C GLY A 34 20.70 15.96 17.62
N LYS A 35 21.51 15.17 16.91
CA LYS A 35 22.42 15.69 15.88
C LYS A 35 21.62 16.50 14.83
N PRO A 36 22.08 17.71 14.46
CA PRO A 36 21.41 18.52 13.45
C PRO A 36 21.68 18.00 12.02
N PHE A 37 20.68 18.15 11.16
CA PHE A 37 20.74 17.90 9.72
C PHE A 37 20.65 19.23 8.97
N GLY A 38 21.81 19.80 8.63
CA GLY A 38 21.90 21.09 7.94
C GLY A 38 21.05 22.20 8.61
N PRO A 39 20.37 23.06 7.83
CA PRO A 39 19.55 24.15 8.37
C PRO A 39 18.25 23.68 9.04
N ALA A 40 17.80 22.46 8.77
CA ALA A 40 16.58 21.89 9.35
C ALA A 40 16.72 21.58 10.85
N GLY A 41 17.96 21.45 11.34
CA GLY A 41 18.26 21.20 12.74
C GLY A 41 18.03 19.74 13.15
N ALA A 42 17.83 19.51 14.45
CA ALA A 42 17.59 18.16 14.98
C ALA A 42 16.26 17.60 14.49
N TYR A 43 16.20 16.29 14.28
CA TYR A 43 14.98 15.57 13.91
C TYR A 43 14.44 14.77 15.09
N GLN A 44 13.13 14.53 15.06
CA GLN A 44 12.44 13.63 15.96
C GLN A 44 11.71 12.56 15.17
N ARG A 45 11.76 11.34 15.70
CA ARG A 45 10.93 10.21 15.30
C ARG A 45 9.69 10.16 16.19
N ILE A 46 8.52 10.01 15.58
CA ILE A 46 7.25 9.89 16.29
C ILE A 46 6.49 8.69 15.72
N THR A 47 6.10 7.76 16.60
CA THR A 47 5.32 6.58 16.23
C THR A 47 4.06 6.49 17.09
N GLY A 48 3.05 5.80 16.57
CA GLY A 48 1.81 5.61 17.29
C GLY A 48 0.67 5.09 16.44
N THR A 49 -0.55 5.28 16.93
CA THR A 49 -1.78 4.87 16.26
C THR A 49 -2.67 6.07 15.98
N ALA A 50 -3.09 6.22 14.74
CA ALA A 50 -4.11 7.17 14.32
C ALA A 50 -5.49 6.49 14.42
N HIS A 51 -6.44 7.17 15.06
CA HIS A 51 -7.82 6.73 15.17
C HIS A 51 -8.71 7.58 14.29
N PHE A 52 -9.63 6.93 13.59
CA PHE A 52 -10.51 7.55 12.61
C PHE A 52 -11.97 7.25 12.94
N SER A 53 -12.86 8.17 12.58
CA SER A 53 -14.31 7.99 12.64
C SER A 53 -14.96 8.66 11.43
N VAL A 54 -15.58 7.87 10.55
CA VAL A 54 -16.16 8.35 9.28
C VAL A 54 -17.67 8.15 9.25
N ASP A 55 -18.43 9.13 8.73
CA ASP A 55 -19.87 8.94 8.46
C ASP A 55 -20.05 8.18 7.13
N PRO A 56 -20.66 6.98 7.13
CA PRO A 56 -20.89 6.20 5.92
C PRO A 56 -21.84 6.88 4.91
N ARG A 57 -22.59 7.90 5.33
CA ARG A 57 -23.52 8.65 4.48
C ARG A 57 -22.87 9.89 3.86
N ALA A 58 -21.73 10.35 4.39
CA ALA A 58 -21.04 11.52 3.86
C ALA A 58 -20.61 11.26 2.41
N PRO A 59 -20.85 12.21 1.46
CA PRO A 59 -20.53 12.00 0.06
C PRO A 59 -19.08 11.55 -0.20
N ALA A 60 -18.11 12.11 0.54
CA ALA A 60 -16.71 11.75 0.44
C ALA A 60 -16.39 10.30 0.84
N ASN A 61 -17.27 9.63 1.60
CA ASN A 61 -17.07 8.26 2.08
C ASN A 61 -17.90 7.23 1.31
N GLN A 62 -18.84 7.65 0.46
CA GLN A 62 -19.67 6.74 -0.34
C GLN A 62 -18.87 5.95 -1.38
N LEU A 63 -17.67 6.45 -1.73
CA LEU A 63 -16.75 5.74 -2.61
C LEU A 63 -16.06 4.55 -1.92
N VAL A 64 -16.08 4.45 -0.58
CA VAL A 64 -15.53 3.32 0.16
C VAL A 64 -16.50 2.13 0.06
N ARG A 65 -16.07 1.07 -0.62
CA ARG A 65 -16.93 -0.09 -0.85
C ARG A 65 -17.21 -0.83 0.45
N ASP A 66 -18.46 -1.25 0.62
CA ASP A 66 -18.98 -1.96 1.81
C ASP A 66 -18.98 -1.15 3.11
N LEU A 67 -18.69 0.16 3.09
CA LEU A 67 -18.71 0.98 4.30
C LEU A 67 -20.08 0.99 5.00
N GLN A 68 -21.16 0.92 4.23
CA GLN A 68 -22.53 0.83 4.76
C GLN A 68 -22.79 -0.45 5.58
N LEU A 69 -22.00 -1.50 5.36
CA LEU A 69 -22.07 -2.81 6.03
C LEU A 69 -21.17 -2.89 7.27
N ALA A 70 -20.46 -1.81 7.60
CA ALA A 70 -19.63 -1.74 8.79
C ALA A 70 -20.48 -1.71 10.07
N PRO A 71 -19.99 -2.30 11.17
CA PRO A 71 -20.42 -1.95 12.51
C PRO A 71 -20.30 -0.43 12.74
N ARG A 72 -21.26 0.15 13.47
CA ARG A 72 -21.31 1.59 13.74
C ARG A 72 -21.34 1.86 15.23
N ASN A 73 -20.70 2.95 15.65
CA ASN A 73 -20.77 3.42 17.03
C ASN A 73 -22.13 4.08 17.33
N ALA A 74 -22.34 4.53 18.57
CA ALA A 74 -23.58 5.19 18.99
C ALA A 74 -23.90 6.48 18.22
N ALA A 75 -22.90 7.12 17.60
CA ALA A 75 -23.06 8.28 16.73
C ALA A 75 -23.35 7.91 15.26
N GLY A 76 -23.45 6.62 14.94
CA GLY A 76 -23.69 6.13 13.58
C GLY A 76 -22.45 6.19 12.67
N GLN A 77 -21.26 6.43 13.23
CA GLN A 77 -20.00 6.49 12.49
C GLN A 77 -19.28 5.13 12.49
N VAL A 78 -18.40 4.94 11.52
CA VAL A 78 -17.54 3.77 11.40
C VAL A 78 -16.16 4.11 11.97
N GLU A 79 -15.74 3.38 12.98
CA GLU A 79 -14.46 3.57 13.65
C GLU A 79 -13.42 2.57 13.13
N PHE A 80 -12.19 3.05 12.95
CA PHE A 80 -11.04 2.22 12.59
C PHE A 80 -9.74 2.90 13.02
N SER A 81 -8.62 2.20 12.89
CA SER A 81 -7.31 2.77 13.24
C SER A 81 -6.20 2.29 12.32
N ALA A 82 -5.08 3.02 12.32
CA ALA A 82 -3.88 2.66 11.58
C ALA A 82 -2.62 3.05 12.35
N ASP A 83 -1.57 2.26 12.22
CA ASP A 83 -0.25 2.63 12.74
C ASP A 83 0.33 3.78 11.90
N PHE A 84 1.03 4.72 12.53
CA PHE A 84 1.74 5.80 11.83
C PHE A 84 3.20 5.92 12.28
N TYR A 85 4.00 6.49 11.38
CA TYR A 85 5.41 6.77 11.60
C TYR A 85 5.75 8.12 10.98
N ILE A 86 6.48 8.96 11.70
CA ILE A 86 6.89 10.29 11.23
C ILE A 86 8.35 10.54 11.60
N LEU A 87 9.12 11.06 10.64
CA LEU A 87 10.38 11.75 10.87
C LEU A 87 10.18 13.22 10.50
N GLN A 88 10.40 14.12 11.44
CA GLN A 88 10.20 15.55 11.20
C GLN A 88 11.24 16.40 11.93
N PRO A 89 11.51 17.63 11.47
CA PRO A 89 12.27 18.60 12.24
C PRO A 89 11.69 18.78 13.66
N ARG A 90 12.58 18.94 14.64
CA ARG A 90 12.19 19.19 16.03
C ARG A 90 11.51 20.55 16.17
N ASP A 91 12.00 21.54 15.42
CA ASP A 91 11.41 22.85 15.24
C ASP A 91 10.70 22.90 13.87
N PRO A 92 9.36 22.84 13.82
CA PRO A 92 8.60 22.89 12.57
C PRO A 92 8.89 24.13 11.72
N ALA A 93 9.33 25.24 12.32
CA ALA A 93 9.66 26.46 11.59
C ALA A 93 10.91 26.32 10.71
N LYS A 94 11.73 25.28 10.94
CA LYS A 94 12.92 24.94 10.14
C LYS A 94 12.63 23.90 9.05
N ALA A 95 11.41 23.39 8.96
CA ALA A 95 11.01 22.51 7.88
C ALA A 95 10.96 23.27 6.54
N ASN A 96 11.14 22.57 5.43
CA ASN A 96 10.97 23.14 4.08
C ASN A 96 9.49 23.29 3.66
N GLY A 97 8.58 22.93 4.57
CA GLY A 97 7.13 22.97 4.37
C GLY A 97 6.57 21.91 3.44
N SER A 98 7.34 20.86 3.14
CA SER A 98 6.92 19.74 2.31
C SER A 98 6.84 18.45 3.13
N LEU A 99 5.66 17.85 3.09
CA LEU A 99 5.45 16.47 3.51
C LEU A 99 5.77 15.55 2.33
N LEU A 100 6.78 14.69 2.47
CA LEU A 100 7.00 13.55 1.59
C LEU A 100 6.41 12.31 2.26
N PHE A 101 5.24 11.92 1.80
CA PHE A 101 4.52 10.77 2.32
C PHE A 101 4.78 9.56 1.43
N GLU A 102 5.24 8.45 1.99
CA GLU A 102 5.24 7.18 1.27
C GLU A 102 4.01 6.36 1.66
N VAL A 103 3.27 5.94 0.64
CA VAL A 103 2.31 4.84 0.80
C VAL A 103 3.13 3.57 1.09
N SER A 104 3.11 3.14 2.36
CA SER A 104 3.94 2.05 2.86
C SER A 104 3.78 0.78 2.00
N ASN A 105 4.85 0.33 1.35
CA ASN A 105 4.78 -0.90 0.54
C ASN A 105 4.74 -2.10 1.51
N ARG A 106 3.56 -2.71 1.66
CA ARG A 106 3.32 -3.84 2.58
C ARG A 106 3.70 -3.54 4.03
N GLY A 107 3.45 -2.30 4.46
CA GLY A 107 3.78 -1.78 5.79
C GLY A 107 5.26 -1.46 6.04
N GLY A 108 6.13 -1.61 5.03
CA GLY A 108 7.51 -1.16 5.06
C GLY A 108 7.66 0.36 4.93
N LYS A 109 8.89 0.87 5.14
CA LYS A 109 9.25 2.29 5.08
C LYS A 109 10.51 2.48 4.24
N GLY A 110 10.32 2.74 2.95
CA GLY A 110 11.38 2.78 1.94
C GLY A 110 11.94 4.15 1.58
N LEU A 111 11.39 5.29 2.02
CA LEU A 111 11.87 6.62 1.55
C LEU A 111 13.39 6.78 1.66
N LEU A 112 13.99 6.46 2.81
CA LEU A 112 15.43 6.65 3.01
C LEU A 112 16.28 5.69 2.15
N LEU A 113 15.79 4.48 1.86
CA LEU A 113 16.44 3.58 0.90
C LEU A 113 16.51 4.21 -0.50
N HIS A 114 15.44 4.87 -0.94
CA HIS A 114 15.31 5.39 -2.30
C HIS A 114 15.93 6.78 -2.48
N PHE A 115 15.87 7.62 -1.46
CA PHE A 115 16.27 9.03 -1.53
C PHE A 115 17.48 9.37 -0.67
N ASP A 116 17.83 8.57 0.35
CA ASP A 116 18.98 8.84 1.24
C ASP A 116 20.11 7.80 1.05
N LEU A 117 20.00 6.93 0.04
CA LEU A 117 20.94 5.82 -0.23
C LEU A 117 21.14 4.89 0.97
N ALA A 118 20.19 4.86 1.92
CA ALA A 118 20.28 4.09 3.15
C ALA A 118 20.16 2.57 2.89
N ALA A 119 20.50 1.78 3.91
CA ALA A 119 20.12 0.37 3.93
C ALA A 119 18.59 0.23 4.08
N ALA A 120 18.04 -0.91 3.64
CA ALA A 120 16.63 -1.20 3.84
C ALA A 120 16.34 -1.32 5.35
N SER A 121 15.41 -0.52 5.86
CA SER A 121 15.03 -0.51 7.26
C SER A 121 13.52 -0.49 7.43
N ARG A 122 13.02 -1.28 8.37
CA ARG A 122 11.61 -1.19 8.79
C ARG A 122 11.43 -0.18 9.93
N ASN A 123 12.49 0.39 10.49
CA ASN A 123 12.43 1.33 11.60
C ASN A 123 13.43 2.49 11.42
N PRO A 124 13.30 3.29 10.34
CA PRO A 124 14.33 4.23 9.93
C PRO A 124 14.56 5.37 10.91
N GLY A 125 15.81 5.68 11.23
CA GLY A 125 16.18 6.70 12.22
C GLY A 125 16.27 6.16 13.66
N THR A 126 16.46 4.84 13.81
CA THR A 126 16.86 4.23 15.09
C THR A 126 18.36 3.99 15.18
N THR A 127 19.03 3.81 14.03
CA THR A 127 20.48 3.70 13.92
C THR A 127 21.01 4.61 12.82
N ALA A 128 22.29 4.97 12.89
CA ALA A 128 22.94 5.81 11.88
C ALA A 128 22.89 5.18 10.47
N GLY A 129 22.98 3.85 10.37
CA GLY A 129 22.92 3.15 9.09
C GLY A 129 21.55 3.22 8.40
N ASP A 130 20.48 3.48 9.16
CA ASP A 130 19.13 3.61 8.62
C ASP A 130 18.90 4.94 7.89
N LEU A 131 19.77 5.93 8.12
CA LEU A 131 19.61 7.28 7.58
C LEU A 131 20.38 7.51 6.28
N GLY A 132 21.29 6.59 5.92
CA GLY A 132 22.15 6.74 4.75
C GLY A 132 22.95 8.05 4.81
N ASP A 133 22.85 8.88 3.78
CA ASP A 133 23.49 10.20 3.75
C ASP A 133 22.61 11.34 4.28
N GLY A 134 21.37 11.05 4.72
CA GLY A 134 20.49 12.03 5.35
C GLY A 134 19.98 13.14 4.42
N TYR A 135 20.07 12.96 3.09
CA TYR A 135 19.70 13.97 2.10
C TYR A 135 18.32 14.61 2.36
N LEU A 136 17.26 13.80 2.52
CA LEU A 136 15.91 14.32 2.78
C LEU A 136 15.83 15.13 4.08
N LEU A 137 16.56 14.71 5.12
CA LEU A 137 16.55 15.39 6.42
C LEU A 137 17.27 16.74 6.33
N GLU A 138 18.42 16.79 5.64
CA GLU A 138 19.17 18.03 5.39
C GLU A 138 18.35 19.05 4.59
N GLN A 139 17.53 18.57 3.64
CA GLN A 139 16.61 19.40 2.88
C GLN A 139 15.37 19.85 3.67
N GLY A 140 15.17 19.37 4.91
CA GLY A 140 14.09 19.84 5.78
C GLY A 140 12.72 19.19 5.53
N TYR A 141 12.66 18.04 4.86
CA TYR A 141 11.39 17.35 4.62
C TYR A 141 10.79 16.78 5.91
N THR A 142 9.46 16.85 6.03
CA THR A 142 8.73 15.95 6.92
C THR A 142 8.43 14.66 6.17
N LEU A 143 8.82 13.52 6.74
CA LEU A 143 8.57 12.20 6.18
C LEU A 143 7.49 11.50 6.99
N ALA A 144 6.47 10.94 6.34
CA ALA A 144 5.42 10.22 7.05
C ALA A 144 4.96 8.96 6.33
N TRP A 145 4.42 8.05 7.14
CA TRP A 145 3.79 6.82 6.71
C TRP A 145 2.59 6.54 7.60
N VAL A 146 1.56 5.94 7.00
CA VAL A 146 0.41 5.39 7.73
C VAL A 146 0.07 4.00 7.18
N GLY A 147 -0.37 3.11 8.06
CA GLY A 147 -0.88 1.80 7.69
C GLY A 147 -2.15 1.94 6.84
N TRP A 148 -2.15 1.34 5.65
CA TRP A 148 -3.30 1.35 4.74
C TRP A 148 -3.72 -0.07 4.34
N GLN A 149 -2.88 -1.07 4.58
CA GLN A 149 -3.09 -2.44 4.16
C GLN A 149 -3.42 -3.32 5.37
N PHE A 150 -4.49 -4.12 5.28
CA PHE A 150 -5.00 -4.96 6.37
C PHE A 150 -4.39 -6.37 6.41
N ASP A 151 -3.82 -6.84 5.29
CA ASP A 151 -3.31 -8.21 5.13
C ASP A 151 -1.79 -8.27 5.24
N THR A 152 -1.11 -7.24 5.74
CA THR A 152 0.36 -7.21 5.84
C THR A 152 0.92 -8.41 6.63
N PRO A 153 2.14 -8.86 6.32
CA PRO A 153 2.79 -9.93 7.08
C PRO A 153 2.88 -9.59 8.56
N ALA A 154 2.93 -10.62 9.41
CA ALA A 154 3.28 -10.42 10.82
C ALA A 154 4.75 -9.98 10.95
N GLY A 155 5.04 -9.12 11.91
CA GLY A 155 6.40 -8.69 12.22
C GLY A 155 6.45 -7.37 12.96
N ALA A 156 7.56 -7.13 13.66
CA ALA A 156 7.85 -5.82 14.24
C ALA A 156 8.01 -4.76 13.14
N ASP A 157 7.65 -3.53 13.48
CA ASP A 157 7.82 -2.32 12.66
C ASP A 157 7.13 -2.35 11.27
N ILE A 158 6.17 -3.24 11.08
CA ILE A 158 5.26 -3.25 9.92
C ILE A 158 4.02 -2.44 10.25
N LEU A 159 3.75 -1.41 9.44
CA LEU A 159 2.54 -0.59 9.62
C LEU A 159 1.29 -1.34 9.16
N HIS A 160 0.24 -1.26 9.97
CA HIS A 160 -1.00 -1.99 9.74
C HIS A 160 -2.22 -1.08 9.71
N LEU A 161 -3.21 -1.45 8.88
CA LEU A 161 -4.58 -0.93 8.98
C LEU A 161 -5.43 -1.91 9.78
N TYR A 162 -6.12 -1.40 10.79
CA TYR A 162 -7.10 -2.15 11.59
C TYR A 162 -8.50 -1.78 11.12
N ALA A 163 -8.92 -2.36 10.00
CA ALA A 163 -10.24 -2.12 9.42
C ALA A 163 -11.32 -3.01 10.09
N PRO A 164 -12.54 -2.48 10.32
CA PRO A 164 -13.68 -3.30 10.73
C PRO A 164 -14.06 -4.32 9.64
N ILE A 165 -14.70 -5.38 10.10
CA ILE A 165 -15.25 -6.45 9.26
C ILE A 165 -16.68 -6.10 8.84
N ALA A 166 -16.98 -6.19 7.55
CA ALA A 166 -18.33 -6.01 7.04
C ALA A 166 -19.26 -7.16 7.45
N ARG A 167 -20.53 -6.83 7.77
CA ARG A 167 -21.56 -7.75 8.24
C ARG A 167 -22.83 -7.64 7.41
N ASN A 168 -23.62 -8.70 7.34
CA ASN A 168 -24.99 -8.62 6.83
C ASN A 168 -25.85 -7.73 7.76
N ALA A 169 -27.01 -7.28 7.27
CA ALA A 169 -27.91 -6.42 8.04
C ALA A 169 -28.42 -7.06 9.35
N ASP A 170 -28.48 -8.39 9.40
CA ASP A 170 -28.84 -9.18 10.59
C ASP A 170 -27.66 -9.45 11.54
N GLY A 171 -26.47 -8.91 11.23
CA GLY A 171 -25.24 -9.11 11.99
C GLY A 171 -24.48 -10.40 11.64
N SER A 172 -25.01 -11.26 10.76
CA SER A 172 -24.33 -12.50 10.37
C SER A 172 -23.08 -12.23 9.51
N PRO A 173 -22.10 -13.16 9.50
CA PRO A 173 -20.92 -13.07 8.63
C PRO A 173 -21.28 -13.00 7.15
N ILE A 174 -20.61 -12.10 6.42
CA ILE A 174 -20.64 -12.13 4.95
C ILE A 174 -19.74 -13.27 4.49
N ARG A 175 -20.31 -14.22 3.74
CA ARG A 175 -19.58 -15.32 3.09
C ARG A 175 -19.46 -15.06 1.59
N GLY A 176 -18.35 -15.46 0.99
CA GLY A 176 -18.11 -15.31 -0.44
C GLY A 176 -17.07 -16.27 -0.97
N LYS A 177 -17.16 -16.58 -2.26
CA LYS A 177 -16.11 -17.33 -2.96
C LYS A 177 -14.91 -16.42 -3.19
N VAL A 178 -13.74 -16.92 -2.82
CA VAL A 178 -12.45 -16.29 -3.07
C VAL A 178 -11.57 -17.21 -3.90
N ARG A 179 -10.59 -16.63 -4.58
CA ARG A 179 -9.58 -17.35 -5.36
C ARG A 179 -8.21 -17.10 -4.75
N ALA A 180 -7.42 -18.15 -4.63
CA ALA A 180 -5.98 -18.06 -4.42
C ALA A 180 -5.26 -18.83 -5.54
N ASP A 181 -4.11 -18.32 -5.99
CA ASP A 181 -3.18 -19.08 -6.81
C ASP A 181 -1.77 -19.05 -6.21
N PHE A 182 -0.99 -20.08 -6.53
CA PHE A 182 0.40 -20.18 -6.11
C PHE A 182 1.21 -21.00 -7.12
N VAL A 183 2.49 -20.66 -7.21
CA VAL A 183 3.53 -21.39 -7.94
C VAL A 183 4.66 -21.60 -6.95
N LEU A 184 5.12 -22.85 -6.82
CA LEU A 184 6.23 -23.17 -5.92
C LEU A 184 7.50 -23.41 -6.75
N ASP A 185 8.62 -22.90 -6.26
CA ASP A 185 9.95 -23.12 -6.87
C ASP A 185 10.59 -24.42 -6.39
N THR A 186 10.15 -24.93 -5.23
CA THR A 186 10.66 -26.15 -4.61
C THR A 186 9.51 -27.10 -4.26
N PRO A 187 9.75 -28.43 -4.23
CA PRO A 187 8.74 -29.37 -3.77
C PRO A 187 8.27 -29.02 -2.36
N ALA A 188 6.96 -28.97 -2.16
CA ALA A 188 6.35 -28.84 -0.85
C ALA A 188 4.97 -29.51 -0.84
N ASN A 189 4.53 -29.94 0.33
CA ASN A 189 3.21 -30.52 0.52
C ASN A 189 2.15 -29.48 0.90
N SER A 190 2.57 -28.28 1.28
CA SER A 190 1.68 -27.19 1.70
C SER A 190 1.99 -25.88 0.97
N ALA A 191 0.96 -25.09 0.68
CA ALA A 191 1.09 -23.74 0.14
C ALA A 191 0.11 -22.79 0.82
N SER A 192 0.54 -21.55 1.04
CA SER A 192 -0.33 -20.50 1.60
C SER A 192 -1.42 -20.10 0.60
N LEU A 193 -2.61 -19.77 1.11
CA LEU A 193 -3.69 -19.13 0.33
C LEU A 193 -3.41 -17.63 0.07
N ALA A 194 -2.40 -17.07 0.74
CA ALA A 194 -1.89 -15.73 0.48
C ALA A 194 -0.58 -15.76 -0.31
N ASP A 195 -0.16 -14.57 -0.76
CA ASP A 195 1.13 -14.39 -1.41
C ASP A 195 2.12 -13.64 -0.50
N MET A 196 3.42 -13.85 -0.72
CA MET A 196 4.51 -13.12 -0.05
C MET A 196 4.39 -13.04 1.49
N GLY A 197 3.90 -14.12 2.13
CA GLY A 197 3.75 -14.20 3.59
C GLY A 197 2.68 -13.27 4.19
N HIS A 198 1.75 -12.75 3.38
CA HIS A 198 0.61 -11.97 3.84
C HIS A 198 -0.44 -12.84 4.52
N ARG A 199 -1.41 -12.19 5.16
CA ARG A 199 -2.54 -12.86 5.80
C ARG A 199 -3.54 -13.35 4.75
N PRO A 200 -3.87 -14.65 4.69
CA PRO A 200 -4.88 -15.14 3.77
C PRO A 200 -6.30 -14.84 4.26
N TYR A 201 -7.25 -14.87 3.31
CA TYR A 201 -8.63 -15.14 3.68
C TYR A 201 -8.77 -16.58 4.13
N ALA A 202 -9.12 -16.80 5.39
CA ALA A 202 -9.29 -18.15 5.93
C ALA A 202 -10.48 -18.86 5.25
N ALA A 203 -10.28 -20.13 4.90
CA ALA A 203 -11.38 -21.01 4.49
C ALA A 203 -12.35 -21.21 5.66
N VAL A 204 -13.65 -21.11 5.38
CA VAL A 204 -14.71 -21.28 6.39
C VAL A 204 -14.72 -22.70 6.97
N ASP A 205 -14.45 -23.69 6.13
CA ASP A 205 -14.45 -25.10 6.48
C ASP A 205 -13.22 -25.76 5.85
N THR A 206 -12.37 -26.37 6.68
CA THR A 206 -11.15 -27.03 6.21
C THR A 206 -11.42 -28.30 5.39
N SER A 207 -12.66 -28.77 5.44
CA SER A 207 -13.19 -29.92 4.72
C SER A 207 -14.22 -29.54 3.63
N GLU A 208 -14.33 -28.24 3.26
CA GLU A 208 -15.38 -27.74 2.34
C GLU A 208 -15.54 -28.64 1.09
N PRO A 209 -16.66 -29.35 0.90
CA PRO A 209 -16.82 -30.28 -0.21
C PRO A 209 -16.81 -29.61 -1.58
N GLY A 210 -17.31 -28.37 -1.66
CA GLY A 210 -17.40 -27.58 -2.88
C GLY A 210 -16.19 -26.69 -3.18
N ALA A 211 -15.08 -26.86 -2.45
CA ALA A 211 -13.83 -26.19 -2.78
C ALA A 211 -13.15 -26.90 -3.96
N ILE A 212 -12.52 -26.13 -4.84
CA ILE A 212 -11.94 -26.61 -6.09
C ILE A 212 -10.46 -26.30 -6.09
N LEU A 213 -9.62 -27.28 -6.41
CA LEU A 213 -8.20 -27.09 -6.71
C LEU A 213 -7.97 -27.53 -8.16
N THR A 214 -7.29 -26.69 -8.92
CA THR A 214 -6.90 -26.99 -10.30
C THR A 214 -5.40 -26.80 -10.48
N VAL A 215 -4.85 -27.46 -11.50
CA VAL A 215 -3.45 -27.33 -11.91
C VAL A 215 -3.38 -27.09 -13.42
N ARG A 216 -2.42 -26.27 -13.85
CA ARG A 216 -2.10 -26.02 -15.26
C ARG A 216 -0.62 -25.66 -15.44
N ASP A 217 -0.13 -25.77 -16.68
CA ASP A 217 1.25 -25.44 -17.05
C ASP A 217 1.42 -23.95 -17.34
N ARG A 218 0.52 -23.37 -18.14
CA ARG A 218 0.54 -21.96 -18.52
C ARG A 218 -0.75 -21.25 -18.14
N ILE A 219 -0.72 -19.93 -18.16
CA ILE A 219 -1.83 -19.06 -17.75
C ILE A 219 -3.11 -19.37 -18.53
N GLU A 220 -2.98 -19.57 -19.85
CA GLU A 220 -4.09 -19.76 -20.80
C GLU A 220 -4.49 -21.23 -20.99
N ASP A 221 -3.71 -22.16 -20.43
CA ASP A 221 -4.01 -23.59 -20.57
C ASP A 221 -5.31 -23.96 -19.84
N ALA A 222 -5.97 -25.00 -20.34
CA ALA A 222 -7.14 -25.57 -19.69
C ALA A 222 -6.79 -26.04 -18.26
N ARG A 223 -7.65 -25.68 -17.30
CA ARG A 223 -7.52 -26.11 -15.91
C ARG A 223 -7.80 -27.61 -15.79
N THR A 224 -6.88 -28.35 -15.19
CA THR A 224 -7.10 -29.76 -14.82
C THR A 224 -7.49 -29.83 -13.35
N ALA A 225 -8.63 -30.43 -13.03
CA ALA A 225 -9.08 -30.57 -11.64
C ALA A 225 -8.20 -31.57 -10.87
N VAL A 226 -7.78 -31.18 -9.66
CA VAL A 226 -7.18 -32.09 -8.69
C VAL A 226 -8.32 -32.74 -7.89
N PRO A 227 -8.40 -34.09 -7.80
CA PRO A 227 -9.49 -34.76 -7.08
C PRO A 227 -9.68 -34.22 -5.66
N ARG A 228 -10.92 -33.94 -5.26
CA ARG A 228 -11.22 -33.28 -3.97
C ARG A 228 -10.68 -34.05 -2.77
N ASN A 229 -10.63 -35.37 -2.82
CA ASN A 229 -10.09 -36.22 -1.75
C ASN A 229 -8.55 -36.27 -1.69
N ALA A 230 -7.84 -35.72 -2.67
CA ALA A 230 -6.38 -35.69 -2.69
C ALA A 230 -5.76 -34.55 -1.88
N TRP A 231 -6.56 -33.55 -1.50
CA TRP A 231 -6.10 -32.34 -0.82
C TRP A 231 -7.11 -31.86 0.23
N ARG A 232 -6.67 -30.99 1.14
CA ARG A 232 -7.51 -30.35 2.17
C ARG A 232 -6.91 -29.01 2.59
N PHE A 233 -7.65 -28.20 3.34
CA PHE A 233 -7.05 -27.03 3.99
C PHE A 233 -6.34 -27.48 5.26
N ALA A 234 -5.02 -27.54 5.18
CA ALA A 234 -4.12 -27.98 6.23
C ALA A 234 -2.71 -27.48 5.93
N LYS A 235 -1.84 -27.59 6.93
CA LYS A 235 -0.43 -27.26 6.80
C LYS A 235 0.42 -28.39 7.37
N GLU A 236 1.49 -28.71 6.67
CA GLU A 236 2.54 -29.60 7.14
C GLU A 236 3.70 -28.79 7.70
N GLU A 237 4.02 -29.02 8.97
CA GLU A 237 5.19 -28.44 9.64
C GLU A 237 5.92 -29.55 10.39
N ASN A 238 7.22 -29.68 10.14
CA ASN A 238 8.08 -30.70 10.77
C ASN A 238 7.52 -32.13 10.65
N GLY A 239 6.89 -32.46 9.53
CA GLY A 239 6.29 -33.77 9.26
C GLY A 239 4.93 -34.02 9.92
N SER A 240 4.39 -33.06 10.67
CA SER A 240 3.05 -33.12 11.24
C SER A 240 2.07 -32.31 10.40
N VAL A 241 0.90 -32.90 10.08
CA VAL A 241 -0.14 -32.22 9.32
C VAL A 241 -1.27 -31.79 10.24
N THR A 242 -1.47 -30.48 10.34
CA THR A 242 -2.51 -29.87 11.18
C THR A 242 -3.56 -29.17 10.31
N ALA A 243 -4.81 -29.17 10.76
CA ALA A 243 -5.85 -28.38 10.09
C ALA A 243 -5.47 -26.90 10.15
N ASP A 244 -5.50 -26.24 9.00
CA ASP A 244 -5.12 -24.84 8.83
C ASP A 244 -5.98 -24.25 7.72
N SER A 245 -6.75 -23.21 8.04
CA SER A 245 -7.66 -22.57 7.09
C SER A 245 -6.96 -21.56 6.18
N GLY A 246 -5.66 -21.31 6.39
CA GLY A 246 -4.84 -20.39 5.61
C GLY A 246 -3.97 -21.06 4.55
N SER A 247 -3.97 -22.39 4.47
CA SER A 247 -3.08 -23.17 3.62
C SER A 247 -3.80 -24.32 2.91
N VAL A 248 -3.27 -24.75 1.77
CA VAL A 248 -3.69 -25.96 1.06
C VAL A 248 -2.61 -27.02 1.25
N TYR A 249 -3.00 -28.23 1.63
CA TYR A 249 -2.14 -29.39 1.75
C TYR A 249 -2.54 -30.49 0.76
N MET A 250 -1.54 -31.09 0.11
CA MET A 250 -1.67 -32.26 -0.74
C MET A 250 -0.57 -33.28 -0.39
N ALA A 251 -0.97 -34.48 0.03
CA ALA A 251 -0.01 -35.51 0.47
C ALA A 251 0.96 -35.96 -0.64
N ALA A 252 0.50 -35.93 -1.90
CA ALA A 252 1.34 -36.21 -3.07
C ALA A 252 2.38 -35.09 -3.36
N GLY A 253 2.25 -33.93 -2.72
CA GLY A 253 3.10 -32.76 -2.95
C GLY A 253 2.68 -31.94 -4.17
N PHE A 254 3.03 -30.66 -4.17
CA PHE A 254 2.86 -29.78 -5.33
C PHE A 254 4.09 -29.86 -6.24
N THR A 255 3.84 -29.96 -7.55
CA THR A 255 4.91 -29.99 -8.56
C THR A 255 5.47 -28.58 -8.78
N PRO A 256 6.78 -28.36 -8.64
CA PRO A 256 7.38 -27.05 -8.87
C PRO A 256 7.12 -26.50 -10.28
N GLY A 257 6.92 -25.19 -10.39
CA GLY A 257 6.66 -24.48 -11.64
C GLY A 257 5.25 -24.66 -12.23
N LYS A 258 4.40 -25.52 -11.67
CA LYS A 258 2.98 -25.60 -12.05
C LYS A 258 2.17 -24.48 -11.39
N ILE A 259 1.12 -24.05 -12.07
CA ILE A 259 0.17 -23.08 -11.54
C ILE A 259 -0.97 -23.83 -10.86
N TYR A 260 -1.04 -23.71 -9.54
CA TYR A 260 -2.17 -24.20 -8.75
C TYR A 260 -3.13 -23.06 -8.45
N GLU A 261 -4.42 -23.32 -8.62
CA GLU A 261 -5.49 -22.35 -8.37
C GLU A 261 -6.57 -23.00 -7.52
N VAL A 262 -6.93 -22.37 -6.41
CA VAL A 262 -7.95 -22.83 -5.48
C VAL A 262 -9.10 -21.82 -5.38
N ILE A 263 -10.33 -22.33 -5.45
CA ILE A 263 -11.57 -21.57 -5.26
C ILE A 263 -12.29 -22.16 -4.06
N TYR A 264 -12.57 -21.31 -3.06
CA TYR A 264 -13.11 -21.74 -1.78
C TYR A 264 -13.96 -20.65 -1.14
N THR A 265 -14.70 -21.01 -0.10
CA THR A 265 -15.54 -20.06 0.63
C THR A 265 -14.76 -19.45 1.79
N ALA A 266 -14.62 -18.12 1.78
CA ALA A 266 -14.15 -17.34 2.90
C ALA A 266 -15.29 -16.55 3.53
N GLN A 267 -15.03 -15.93 4.68
CA GLN A 267 -15.95 -15.03 5.33
C GLN A 267 -15.23 -13.83 5.93
N ASP A 268 -15.99 -12.93 6.54
CA ASP A 268 -15.46 -11.81 7.32
C ASP A 268 -14.58 -10.85 6.49
N PRO A 269 -15.06 -10.30 5.36
CA PRO A 269 -14.28 -9.36 4.57
C PRO A 269 -14.07 -8.05 5.34
N PRO A 270 -12.81 -7.57 5.52
CA PRO A 270 -12.56 -6.24 6.01
C PRO A 270 -12.98 -5.20 4.99
N ILE A 271 -13.29 -4.00 5.46
CA ILE A 271 -13.61 -2.86 4.59
C ILE A 271 -12.30 -2.28 4.05
N VAL A 272 -11.80 -2.86 2.95
CA VAL A 272 -10.47 -2.58 2.40
C VAL A 272 -10.32 -1.12 1.97
N GLY A 273 -11.38 -0.50 1.46
CA GLY A 273 -11.39 0.90 1.05
C GLY A 273 -11.13 1.91 2.18
N LEU A 274 -11.16 1.48 3.45
CA LEU A 274 -10.71 2.32 4.57
C LEU A 274 -9.20 2.54 4.57
N GLY A 275 -8.41 1.76 3.84
CA GLY A 275 -6.98 2.00 3.63
C GLY A 275 -6.70 3.32 2.92
N PRO A 276 -7.20 3.50 1.68
CA PRO A 276 -7.20 4.80 1.02
C PRO A 276 -7.84 5.92 1.85
N ALA A 277 -8.93 5.67 2.57
CA ALA A 277 -9.53 6.68 3.46
C ALA A 277 -8.57 7.10 4.59
N ALA A 278 -7.87 6.15 5.22
CA ALA A 278 -6.85 6.42 6.24
C ALA A 278 -5.76 7.35 5.71
N VAL A 279 -5.27 7.09 4.49
CA VAL A 279 -4.27 7.94 3.83
C VAL A 279 -4.83 9.33 3.56
N ARG A 280 -6.02 9.43 2.96
CA ARG A 280 -6.70 10.71 2.70
C ARG A 280 -6.80 11.56 3.97
N ASP A 281 -7.35 10.98 5.03
CA ASP A 281 -7.70 11.70 6.25
C ASP A 281 -6.47 12.02 7.10
N PHE A 282 -5.47 11.14 7.12
CA PHE A 282 -4.20 11.40 7.80
C PHE A 282 -3.42 12.54 7.14
N ILE A 283 -3.35 12.55 5.80
CA ILE A 283 -2.67 13.63 5.07
C ILE A 283 -3.44 14.94 5.17
N ALA A 284 -4.78 14.91 5.10
CA ALA A 284 -5.60 16.08 5.33
C ALA A 284 -5.40 16.65 6.75
N PHE A 285 -5.29 15.79 7.77
CA PHE A 285 -4.98 16.19 9.14
C PHE A 285 -3.60 16.87 9.24
N LEU A 286 -2.56 16.28 8.64
CA LEU A 286 -1.20 16.85 8.66
C LEU A 286 -1.13 18.18 7.93
N LYS A 287 -1.66 18.24 6.70
CA LYS A 287 -1.52 19.39 5.82
C LYS A 287 -2.43 20.56 6.20
N HIS A 288 -3.66 20.27 6.61
CA HIS A 288 -4.66 21.28 6.93
C HIS A 288 -4.88 21.45 8.44
N GLY A 289 -4.01 20.85 9.25
CA GLY A 289 -4.02 20.95 10.70
C GLY A 289 -3.70 22.35 11.22
N GLY A 290 -4.01 22.57 12.49
CA GLY A 290 -3.82 23.86 13.17
C GLY A 290 -2.47 24.03 13.88
N PRO A 291 -2.32 25.13 14.64
CA PRO A 291 -1.09 25.44 15.39
C PRO A 291 -0.78 24.49 16.54
N ALA A 292 -1.76 23.69 16.99
CA ALA A 292 -1.62 22.82 18.15
C ALA A 292 -2.15 21.43 17.80
N THR A 293 -1.25 20.51 17.45
CA THR A 293 -1.54 19.09 17.31
C THR A 293 -0.57 18.28 18.20
N PRO A 294 -0.84 16.98 18.45
CA PRO A 294 0.16 16.11 19.07
C PRO A 294 1.50 16.08 18.33
N LEU A 295 1.56 16.50 17.07
CA LEU A 295 2.76 16.53 16.21
C LEU A 295 3.44 17.91 16.16
N GLY A 296 2.94 18.90 16.89
CA GLY A 296 3.43 20.29 16.86
C GLY A 296 2.63 21.19 15.91
N ASP A 297 3.20 22.37 15.59
CA ASP A 297 2.58 23.38 14.71
C ASP A 297 2.61 22.91 13.25
N GLN A 298 1.47 22.42 12.76
CA GLN A 298 1.36 21.90 11.40
C GLN A 298 1.24 23.00 10.34
N ARG A 299 1.08 24.28 10.73
CA ARG A 299 0.94 25.38 9.76
C ARG A 299 2.18 25.55 8.88
N TYR A 300 3.32 24.99 9.27
CA TYR A 300 4.54 25.01 8.45
C TYR A 300 4.49 24.01 7.29
N LEU A 301 3.66 22.96 7.36
CA LEU A 301 3.41 22.08 6.22
C LEU A 301 2.50 22.79 5.21
N LYS A 302 3.02 23.00 4.01
CA LYS A 302 2.35 23.73 2.93
C LYS A 302 1.94 22.84 1.78
N ARG A 303 2.69 21.76 1.54
CA ARG A 303 2.48 20.84 0.45
C ARG A 303 2.65 19.39 0.88
N ALA A 304 1.92 18.49 0.25
CA ALA A 304 2.05 17.05 0.43
C ALA A 304 2.31 16.35 -0.91
N ILE A 305 3.36 15.55 -0.95
CA ILE A 305 3.75 14.74 -2.09
C ILE A 305 3.58 13.27 -1.67
N GLY A 306 2.70 12.55 -2.36
CA GLY A 306 2.53 11.11 -2.19
C GLY A 306 3.50 10.36 -3.10
N TYR A 307 4.40 9.58 -2.52
CA TYR A 307 5.32 8.68 -3.22
C TYR A 307 4.88 7.22 -3.01
N GLY A 308 4.95 6.42 -4.07
CA GLY A 308 4.64 5.01 -4.02
C GLY A 308 5.56 4.23 -4.94
N ILE A 309 5.87 3.00 -4.56
CA ILE A 309 6.71 2.08 -5.31
C ILE A 309 5.97 0.77 -5.56
N SER A 310 5.97 0.29 -6.81
CA SER A 310 5.42 -1.02 -7.17
C SER A 310 3.93 -1.13 -6.83
N GLN A 311 3.54 -1.93 -5.84
CA GLN A 311 2.17 -2.00 -5.32
C GLN A 311 1.66 -0.63 -4.88
N SER A 312 2.47 0.16 -4.16
CA SER A 312 2.01 1.42 -3.61
C SER A 312 1.99 2.56 -4.64
N ALA A 313 2.71 2.43 -5.75
CA ALA A 313 2.56 3.29 -6.92
C ALA A 313 1.21 3.08 -7.60
N ARG A 314 0.82 1.81 -7.76
CA ARG A 314 -0.51 1.44 -8.25
C ARG A 314 -1.62 1.92 -7.32
N PHE A 315 -1.40 1.85 -6.01
CA PHE A 315 -2.31 2.42 -5.02
C PHE A 315 -2.53 3.91 -5.25
N LEU A 316 -1.47 4.70 -5.51
CA LEU A 316 -1.63 6.14 -5.75
C LEU A 316 -2.42 6.43 -7.04
N ARG A 317 -2.24 5.61 -8.08
CA ARG A 317 -3.04 5.70 -9.32
C ARG A 317 -4.52 5.42 -9.03
N ASP A 318 -4.81 4.36 -8.27
CA ASP A 318 -6.17 4.01 -7.86
C ASP A 318 -6.78 5.05 -6.89
N PHE A 319 -5.99 5.60 -5.98
CA PHE A 319 -6.38 6.64 -5.02
C PHE A 319 -6.90 7.89 -5.75
N VAL A 320 -6.17 8.35 -6.77
CA VAL A 320 -6.59 9.48 -7.61
C VAL A 320 -7.83 9.11 -8.42
N TYR A 321 -7.84 7.93 -9.06
CA TYR A 321 -8.98 7.45 -9.84
C TYR A 321 -10.27 7.37 -9.02
N GLU A 322 -10.22 6.79 -7.83
CA GLU A 322 -11.39 6.64 -6.94
C GLU A 322 -11.84 7.97 -6.32
N GLY A 323 -11.04 9.03 -6.43
CA GLY A 323 -11.39 10.37 -5.99
C GLY A 323 -10.96 10.69 -4.56
N PHE A 324 -10.07 9.90 -3.96
CA PHE A 324 -9.56 10.14 -2.60
C PHE A 324 -8.64 11.37 -2.51
N ASN A 325 -8.28 12.04 -3.62
CA ASN A 325 -7.49 13.27 -3.54
C ASN A 325 -8.28 14.51 -3.09
N ALA A 326 -9.59 14.37 -2.88
CA ALA A 326 -10.41 15.34 -2.15
C ALA A 326 -10.66 14.83 -0.73
N ASP A 327 -10.37 15.64 0.29
CA ASP A 327 -10.75 15.34 1.67
C ASP A 327 -12.27 15.47 1.89
N GLU A 328 -12.74 15.17 3.10
CA GLU A 328 -14.17 15.27 3.44
C GLU A 328 -14.74 16.70 3.34
N GLN A 329 -13.89 17.72 3.23
CA GLN A 329 -14.24 19.13 3.02
C GLN A 329 -14.01 19.59 1.57
N GLY A 330 -13.64 18.67 0.66
CA GLY A 330 -13.37 18.97 -0.75
C GLY A 330 -12.01 19.63 -1.02
N ARG A 331 -11.09 19.63 -0.06
CA ARG A 331 -9.75 20.21 -0.21
C ARG A 331 -8.77 19.19 -0.78
N ILE A 332 -7.78 19.69 -1.51
CA ILE A 332 -6.72 18.85 -2.09
C ILE A 332 -5.87 18.18 -1.00
N VAL A 333 -5.72 16.86 -1.11
CA VAL A 333 -4.91 16.04 -0.20
C VAL A 333 -3.45 16.08 -0.63
N PHE A 334 -3.11 15.47 -1.76
CA PHE A 334 -1.77 15.52 -2.36
C PHE A 334 -1.70 16.62 -3.42
N ASP A 335 -0.71 17.49 -3.31
CA ASP A 335 -0.35 18.46 -4.36
C ASP A 335 0.50 17.80 -5.45
N GLY A 336 1.24 16.75 -5.08
CA GLY A 336 2.04 15.93 -5.98
C GLY A 336 1.80 14.45 -5.75
N VAL A 337 1.71 13.68 -6.84
CA VAL A 337 1.67 12.22 -6.81
C VAL A 337 2.81 11.68 -7.65
N TRP A 338 3.62 10.83 -7.04
CA TRP A 338 4.73 10.15 -7.69
C TRP A 338 4.54 8.64 -7.60
N ALA A 339 4.09 8.06 -8.70
CA ALA A 339 3.95 6.62 -8.85
C ALA A 339 5.19 6.05 -9.57
N HIS A 340 6.09 5.45 -8.80
CA HIS A 340 7.33 4.84 -9.27
C HIS A 340 7.19 3.33 -9.47
N VAL A 341 7.62 2.82 -10.61
CA VAL A 341 7.63 1.39 -11.01
C VAL A 341 6.28 0.67 -10.79
N GLY A 342 5.18 1.39 -10.95
CA GLY A 342 3.82 0.85 -10.86
C GLY A 342 3.31 0.24 -12.17
N GLY A 343 3.99 0.51 -13.29
CA GLY A 343 3.45 0.25 -14.62
C GLY A 343 2.18 1.05 -14.89
N ALA A 344 1.25 0.48 -15.65
CA ALA A 344 -0.06 1.09 -15.91
C ALA A 344 -1.13 0.69 -14.89
N GLY A 345 -0.82 -0.26 -14.01
CA GLY A 345 -1.79 -0.85 -13.10
C GLY A 345 -2.40 0.12 -12.09
N ARG A 346 -3.55 -0.29 -11.58
CA ARG A 346 -4.20 0.17 -10.35
C ARG A 346 -4.16 -1.02 -9.38
N GLY A 347 -5.22 -1.31 -8.65
CA GLY A 347 -5.22 -2.55 -7.88
C GLY A 347 -6.51 -2.88 -7.21
N ASN A 348 -6.45 -4.02 -6.52
CA ASN A 348 -7.54 -4.52 -5.71
C ASN A 348 -7.49 -3.85 -4.32
N PHE A 349 -7.81 -2.55 -4.25
CA PHE A 349 -7.66 -1.74 -3.03
C PHE A 349 -8.98 -1.25 -2.44
N ASN A 350 -10.10 -1.41 -3.15
CA ASN A 350 -11.42 -0.97 -2.70
C ASN A 350 -12.55 -1.92 -3.16
N TYR A 351 -12.35 -3.23 -2.92
CA TYR A 351 -13.30 -4.27 -3.30
C TYR A 351 -13.59 -5.21 -2.12
N ARG A 352 -14.76 -5.84 -2.14
CA ARG A 352 -15.07 -6.93 -1.20
C ARG A 352 -14.13 -8.10 -1.47
N PHE A 353 -13.56 -8.68 -0.42
CA PHE A 353 -12.54 -9.74 -0.53
C PHE A 353 -11.32 -9.31 -1.35
N ALA A 354 -11.01 -8.01 -1.38
CA ALA A 354 -9.80 -7.51 -1.99
C ALA A 354 -8.56 -8.06 -1.27
N GLN A 355 -7.56 -8.45 -2.05
CA GLN A 355 -6.27 -8.88 -1.52
C GLN A 355 -5.16 -7.95 -2.06
N PRO A 356 -4.91 -6.80 -1.40
CA PRO A 356 -3.95 -5.79 -1.87
C PRO A 356 -2.56 -6.37 -2.15
N SER A 357 -2.15 -7.37 -1.39
CA SER A 357 -0.85 -8.05 -1.53
C SER A 357 -0.60 -8.64 -2.92
N ARG A 358 -1.65 -9.03 -3.65
CA ARG A 358 -1.56 -9.63 -4.97
C ARG A 358 -1.22 -8.57 -6.01
N ASP A 359 -0.22 -8.88 -6.85
CA ASP A 359 0.25 -8.02 -7.92
C ASP A 359 0.39 -8.83 -9.20
N SER A 360 -0.54 -8.71 -10.14
CA SER A 360 -0.56 -9.59 -11.32
C SER A 360 0.73 -9.48 -12.14
N ARG A 361 1.41 -10.61 -12.34
CA ARG A 361 2.66 -10.70 -13.11
C ARG A 361 2.53 -11.76 -14.20
N PRO A 362 3.43 -11.78 -15.20
CA PRO A 362 3.46 -12.84 -16.20
C PRO A 362 3.61 -14.26 -15.62
N PHE A 363 4.08 -14.41 -14.37
CA PHE A 363 4.41 -15.71 -13.77
C PHE A 363 3.79 -15.96 -12.38
N LEU A 364 2.99 -15.05 -11.83
CA LEU A 364 2.26 -15.26 -10.56
C LEU A 364 1.09 -14.29 -10.41
N ASN A 365 0.17 -14.58 -9.49
CA ASN A 365 -1.00 -13.75 -9.20
C ASN A 365 -1.85 -13.53 -10.47
N PHE A 366 -2.26 -14.64 -11.08
CA PHE A 366 -2.90 -14.63 -12.40
C PHE A 366 -4.36 -14.15 -12.30
N PHE A 367 -4.79 -13.36 -13.29
CA PHE A 367 -6.17 -12.87 -13.39
C PHE A 367 -6.67 -12.08 -12.17
N TYR A 368 -5.78 -11.59 -11.28
CA TYR A 368 -6.19 -10.68 -10.22
C TYR A 368 -6.40 -9.28 -10.82
N PRO A 369 -7.45 -8.55 -10.41
CA PRO A 369 -7.76 -7.24 -10.97
C PRO A 369 -6.71 -6.22 -10.50
N VAL A 370 -5.64 -6.08 -11.27
CA VAL A 370 -4.51 -5.19 -10.98
C VAL A 370 -4.33 -4.18 -12.12
N ASP A 371 -4.33 -4.65 -13.36
CA ASP A 371 -4.30 -3.81 -14.54
C ASP A 371 -5.74 -3.57 -15.00
N ILE A 372 -6.37 -2.53 -14.44
CA ILE A 372 -7.79 -2.22 -14.64
C ILE A 372 -7.90 -0.86 -15.34
N PHE A 373 -8.56 -0.82 -16.50
CA PHE A 373 -8.92 0.41 -17.21
C PHE A 373 -9.65 1.40 -16.27
N PRO A 374 -9.38 2.73 -16.32
CA PRO A 374 -8.50 3.42 -17.27
C PRO A 374 -7.02 3.39 -16.89
N PHE A 375 -6.16 3.49 -17.90
CA PHE A 375 -4.70 3.48 -17.75
C PHE A 375 -4.06 4.87 -17.91
N THR A 376 -4.72 5.75 -18.66
CA THR A 376 -4.29 7.11 -18.96
C THR A 376 -4.97 8.13 -18.04
N ASP A 377 -4.36 9.30 -17.91
CA ASP A 377 -4.90 10.40 -17.11
C ASP A 377 -6.13 11.05 -17.71
N LEU A 378 -6.11 11.21 -19.04
CA LEU A 378 -7.23 11.71 -19.83
C LEU A 378 -8.13 10.56 -20.25
N ALA A 379 -9.39 10.89 -20.53
CA ALA A 379 -10.39 9.90 -20.90
C ALA A 379 -10.03 9.19 -22.19
N GLU A 380 -10.01 7.86 -22.12
CA GLU A 380 -9.87 6.96 -23.27
C GLU A 380 -11.11 6.07 -23.37
N THR A 381 -11.16 5.19 -24.36
CA THR A 381 -12.17 4.12 -24.44
C THR A 381 -11.54 2.77 -24.67
N ASP A 382 -12.02 1.75 -23.94
CA ASP A 382 -11.64 0.34 -24.12
C ASP A 382 -12.66 -0.43 -24.98
N GLY A 383 -13.56 0.28 -25.67
CA GLY A 383 -14.66 -0.29 -26.46
C GLY A 383 -15.90 -0.68 -25.65
N ALA A 384 -15.80 -0.77 -24.31
CA ALA A 384 -16.92 -1.05 -23.41
C ALA A 384 -17.29 0.15 -22.54
N SER A 385 -16.31 0.98 -22.20
CA SER A 385 -16.43 2.12 -21.30
C SER A 385 -15.54 3.29 -21.75
N SER A 386 -15.77 4.47 -21.18
CA SER A 386 -14.88 5.61 -21.32
C SER A 386 -14.63 6.25 -19.98
N ALA A 387 -13.35 6.44 -19.65
CA ALA A 387 -12.90 6.99 -18.38
C ALA A 387 -11.43 7.43 -18.50
N GLY A 388 -11.05 8.40 -17.67
CA GLY A 388 -9.65 8.78 -17.39
C GLY A 388 -9.36 8.77 -15.90
N LEU A 389 -8.10 8.56 -15.51
CA LEU A 389 -7.71 8.57 -14.09
C LEU A 389 -8.04 9.89 -13.39
N LEU A 390 -7.98 11.02 -14.11
CA LEU A 390 -8.17 12.36 -13.51
C LEU A 390 -9.61 12.86 -13.53
N ASP A 391 -10.57 12.10 -14.06
CA ASP A 391 -11.95 12.57 -14.24
C ASP A 391 -12.58 13.02 -12.91
N ARG A 392 -12.41 12.24 -11.84
CA ARG A 392 -12.93 12.58 -10.50
C ARG A 392 -12.19 13.77 -9.89
N ALA A 393 -10.87 13.77 -9.98
CA ALA A 393 -10.03 14.85 -9.44
C ALA A 393 -10.29 16.19 -10.13
N ARG A 394 -10.53 16.21 -11.46
CA ARG A 394 -10.90 17.40 -12.23
C ARG A 394 -12.26 17.95 -11.79
N ARG A 395 -13.27 17.09 -11.64
CA ARG A 395 -14.60 17.50 -11.16
C ARG A 395 -14.56 18.09 -9.76
N ALA A 396 -13.68 17.57 -8.90
CA ALA A 396 -13.51 18.05 -7.53
C ALA A 396 -12.48 19.20 -7.41
N SER A 397 -11.85 19.65 -8.50
CA SER A 397 -10.82 20.70 -8.50
C SER A 397 -9.62 20.39 -7.58
N VAL A 398 -9.20 19.12 -7.54
CA VAL A 398 -8.10 18.60 -6.70
C VAL A 398 -7.07 17.81 -7.51
N VAL A 399 -6.82 18.21 -8.77
CA VAL A 399 -5.84 17.52 -9.63
C VAL A 399 -4.43 17.71 -9.06
N PRO A 400 -3.68 16.64 -8.74
CA PRO A 400 -2.29 16.75 -8.33
C PRO A 400 -1.37 16.93 -9.55
N LYS A 401 -0.15 17.42 -9.32
CA LYS A 401 0.95 17.23 -10.28
C LYS A 401 1.42 15.78 -10.23
N ILE A 402 1.64 15.15 -11.38
CA ILE A 402 1.88 13.71 -11.44
C ILE A 402 3.21 13.38 -12.10
N PHE A 403 4.02 12.59 -11.40
CA PHE A 403 5.16 11.89 -11.97
C PHE A 403 4.86 10.39 -12.06
N TYR A 404 5.00 9.87 -13.27
CA TYR A 404 5.14 8.44 -13.51
C TYR A 404 6.60 8.15 -13.85
N THR A 405 7.27 7.34 -13.05
CA THR A 405 8.64 6.91 -13.35
C THR A 405 8.68 5.40 -13.44
N ASN A 406 9.12 4.86 -14.57
CA ASN A 406 9.15 3.42 -14.83
C ASN A 406 10.52 3.01 -15.36
N GLY A 407 11.00 1.83 -14.96
CA GLY A 407 12.18 1.19 -15.54
C GLY A 407 11.82 0.31 -16.73
N SER A 408 12.82 -0.35 -17.32
CA SER A 408 12.59 -1.30 -18.40
C SER A 408 11.73 -2.48 -17.96
N TYR A 409 11.84 -2.92 -16.70
CA TYR A 409 11.02 -4.02 -16.19
C TYR A 409 9.52 -3.72 -16.30
N GLU A 410 9.05 -2.52 -15.99
CA GLU A 410 7.61 -2.22 -16.02
C GLU A 410 7.04 -2.18 -17.44
N TYR A 411 7.85 -1.80 -18.44
CA TYR A 411 7.43 -1.90 -19.84
C TYR A 411 7.24 -3.35 -20.28
N TRP A 412 8.15 -4.24 -19.88
CA TRP A 412 8.07 -5.66 -20.25
C TRP A 412 7.13 -6.49 -19.37
N GLY A 413 6.94 -6.09 -18.11
CA GLY A 413 6.29 -6.91 -17.08
C GLY A 413 5.07 -6.30 -16.40
N ARG A 414 4.74 -5.01 -16.65
CA ARG A 414 3.64 -4.27 -16.00
C ARG A 414 2.88 -3.33 -16.93
N ALA A 415 2.84 -3.65 -18.22
CA ALA A 415 2.08 -2.93 -19.24
C ALA A 415 2.29 -1.40 -19.21
N ALA A 416 3.49 -0.91 -18.84
CA ALA A 416 3.72 0.51 -18.61
C ALA A 416 3.42 1.39 -19.84
N ALA A 417 3.47 0.84 -21.05
CA ALA A 417 3.09 1.56 -22.27
C ALA A 417 1.66 2.11 -22.21
N LEU A 418 0.72 1.42 -21.55
CA LEU A 418 -0.69 1.83 -21.48
C LEU A 418 -0.92 3.16 -20.72
N ILE A 419 0.10 3.73 -20.06
CA ILE A 419 -0.03 5.07 -19.47
C ILE A 419 0.08 6.19 -20.53
N HIS A 420 0.54 5.87 -21.75
CA HIS A 420 0.75 6.84 -22.83
C HIS A 420 0.41 6.28 -24.24
N VAL A 421 -0.25 5.13 -24.31
CA VAL A 421 -0.74 4.52 -25.55
C VAL A 421 -2.22 4.16 -25.35
N THR A 422 -3.02 4.28 -26.42
CA THR A 422 -4.44 3.90 -26.41
C THR A 422 -4.62 2.42 -26.01
N PRO A 423 -5.75 2.03 -25.39
CA PRO A 423 -5.97 0.65 -24.92
C PRO A 423 -5.84 -0.43 -26.01
N ASP A 424 -6.11 -0.08 -27.27
CA ASP A 424 -5.97 -0.96 -28.44
C ASP A 424 -4.55 -0.99 -29.03
N GLY A 425 -3.63 -0.15 -28.52
CA GLY A 425 -2.24 -0.07 -28.97
C GLY A 425 -2.04 0.67 -30.30
N SER A 426 -3.06 1.34 -30.83
CA SER A 426 -3.01 1.91 -32.19
C SER A 426 -2.32 3.29 -32.26
N HIS A 427 -2.38 4.09 -31.20
CA HIS A 427 -1.84 5.45 -31.17
C HIS A 427 -1.29 5.86 -29.79
N ASP A 428 -0.42 6.87 -29.77
CA ASP A 428 0.00 7.52 -28.52
C ASP A 428 -1.18 8.29 -27.91
N ALA A 429 -1.44 8.05 -26.63
CA ALA A 429 -2.46 8.77 -25.88
C ALA A 429 -1.91 10.13 -25.39
N PRO A 430 -2.72 11.20 -25.42
CA PRO A 430 -2.28 12.51 -24.97
C PRO A 430 -1.99 12.52 -23.46
N LEU A 431 -0.91 13.22 -23.08
CA LEU A 431 -0.59 13.43 -21.67
C LEU A 431 -1.40 14.60 -21.09
N ALA A 432 -1.88 14.42 -19.86
CA ALA A 432 -2.48 15.53 -19.12
C ALA A 432 -1.43 16.64 -18.87
N PRO A 433 -1.82 17.92 -18.87
CA PRO A 433 -0.88 19.05 -18.67
C PRO A 433 -0.05 18.95 -17.38
N ASP A 434 -0.64 18.38 -16.33
CA ASP A 434 -0.05 18.23 -14.99
C ASP A 434 0.80 16.96 -14.82
N THR A 435 0.94 16.16 -15.88
CA THR A 435 1.61 14.85 -15.85
C THR A 435 2.95 14.89 -16.56
N ARG A 436 3.97 14.26 -15.98
CA ARG A 436 5.23 13.94 -16.63
C ARG A 436 5.55 12.46 -16.47
N ILE A 437 6.03 11.85 -17.55
CA ILE A 437 6.44 10.45 -17.58
C ILE A 437 7.96 10.42 -17.82
N TYR A 438 8.67 9.68 -16.97
CA TYR A 438 10.09 9.43 -17.12
C TYR A 438 10.33 7.93 -17.28
N TYR A 439 11.12 7.58 -18.28
CA TYR A 439 11.60 6.23 -18.51
C TYR A 439 13.06 6.13 -18.09
N ILE A 440 13.35 5.25 -17.12
CA ILE A 440 14.71 4.99 -16.63
C ILE A 440 15.22 3.77 -17.40
N ALA A 441 15.93 4.04 -18.50
CA ALA A 441 16.28 3.03 -19.49
C ALA A 441 17.35 2.06 -18.96
N GLY A 442 17.02 0.76 -19.00
CA GLY A 442 17.86 -0.32 -18.47
C GLY A 442 17.38 -0.80 -17.10
N ALA A 443 16.72 0.05 -16.32
CA ALA A 443 16.49 -0.20 -14.91
C ALA A 443 15.61 -1.44 -14.67
N GLN A 444 16.00 -2.23 -13.67
CA GLN A 444 15.18 -3.30 -13.12
C GLN A 444 14.20 -2.75 -12.07
N HIS A 445 13.32 -3.60 -11.53
CA HIS A 445 12.25 -3.19 -10.62
C HIS A 445 12.71 -2.55 -9.30
N THR A 446 13.91 -2.89 -8.84
CA THR A 446 14.54 -2.35 -7.61
C THR A 446 15.90 -1.74 -7.95
N PRO A 447 16.44 -0.81 -7.14
CA PRO A 447 17.73 -0.21 -7.45
C PRO A 447 18.82 -1.27 -7.68
N GLY A 448 19.61 -1.08 -8.74
CA GLY A 448 20.77 -1.91 -9.04
C GLY A 448 21.90 -1.71 -8.02
N ARG A 449 22.88 -2.61 -8.07
CA ARG A 449 24.09 -2.53 -7.24
C ARG A 449 25.32 -2.98 -8.02
N LEU A 450 26.46 -2.39 -7.69
CA LEU A 450 27.78 -2.85 -8.12
C LEU A 450 28.53 -3.52 -6.95
N PRO A 451 29.16 -4.69 -7.16
CA PRO A 451 29.13 -5.49 -8.38
C PRO A 451 27.76 -6.17 -8.62
N PRO A 452 27.38 -6.46 -9.88
CA PRO A 452 26.16 -7.19 -10.18
C PRO A 452 26.16 -8.55 -9.50
N ALA A 453 25.02 -8.95 -8.93
CA ALA A 453 24.87 -10.26 -8.30
C ALA A 453 23.95 -11.16 -9.13
N ARG A 454 24.24 -12.46 -9.13
CA ARG A 454 23.28 -13.48 -9.55
C ARG A 454 22.28 -13.67 -8.42
N THR A 455 21.00 -13.54 -8.73
CA THR A 455 19.90 -13.81 -7.77
C THR A 455 19.19 -15.10 -8.19
N THR A 456 17.86 -15.13 -8.23
CA THR A 456 17.06 -16.28 -8.69
C THR A 456 16.98 -16.37 -10.23
N THR A 457 17.76 -15.56 -10.96
CA THR A 457 17.72 -15.45 -12.43
C THR A 457 18.92 -16.09 -13.13
N ALA A 458 18.74 -16.50 -14.38
CA ALA A 458 19.80 -17.06 -15.23
C ALA A 458 20.91 -16.04 -15.57
N ASN A 459 20.59 -14.75 -15.59
CA ASN A 459 21.52 -13.65 -15.86
C ASN A 459 21.81 -12.86 -14.57
N LEU A 460 22.94 -12.13 -14.54
CA LEU A 460 23.24 -11.17 -13.48
C LEU A 460 22.20 -10.03 -13.48
N SER A 461 21.87 -9.53 -12.30
CA SER A 461 21.00 -8.36 -12.14
C SER A 461 21.61 -7.10 -12.77
N ASN A 462 20.79 -6.16 -13.26
CA ASN A 462 21.30 -4.91 -13.81
C ASN A 462 21.94 -4.06 -12.68
N PRO A 463 23.19 -3.55 -12.84
CA PRO A 463 23.83 -2.69 -11.85
C PRO A 463 23.30 -1.25 -11.76
N GLU A 464 22.39 -0.84 -12.64
CA GLU A 464 21.88 0.53 -12.70
C GLU A 464 21.17 0.95 -11.40
N ASP A 465 21.80 1.87 -10.69
CA ASP A 465 21.26 2.48 -9.47
C ASP A 465 20.46 3.74 -9.82
N TYR A 466 19.15 3.58 -10.02
CA TYR A 466 18.26 4.68 -10.39
C TYR A 466 17.96 5.66 -9.25
N ARG A 467 18.46 5.42 -8.02
CA ARG A 467 18.19 6.31 -6.87
C ARG A 467 18.68 7.74 -7.11
N PHE A 468 19.78 7.90 -7.84
CA PHE A 468 20.28 9.22 -8.25
C PHE A 468 19.32 9.95 -9.20
N ALA A 469 18.63 9.24 -10.09
CA ALA A 469 17.60 9.81 -10.95
C ALA A 469 16.37 10.24 -10.13
N LEU A 470 15.98 9.46 -9.11
CA LEU A 470 14.91 9.86 -8.18
C LEU A 470 15.28 11.14 -7.42
N ARG A 471 16.51 11.27 -6.92
CA ARG A 471 16.95 12.51 -6.28
C ARG A 471 16.90 13.73 -7.19
N ALA A 472 17.26 13.57 -8.46
CA ALA A 472 17.26 14.67 -9.42
C ALA A 472 15.84 15.14 -9.81
N LEU A 473 14.84 14.27 -9.66
CA LEU A 473 13.44 14.57 -9.97
C LEU A 473 12.68 15.17 -8.78
N LEU A 474 13.08 14.86 -7.54
CA LEU A 474 12.51 15.44 -6.32
C LEU A 474 12.86 16.93 -6.20
#